data_AF-A0A0S8EKL3-F1
#
_entry.id   AF-A0A0S8EKL3-F1
#
_cell.length_a   1.000
_cell.length_b   1.000
_cell.length_c   1.000
_cell.angle_alpha   90.00
_cell.angle_beta   90.00
_cell.angle_gamma   90.00
#
_symmetry.space_group_name_H-M   'P 1'
#
loop_
_entity.id
_entity.type
_entity.pdbx_description
1 polymer ?
#
loop_
_entity_poly.entity_id
_entity_poly.type
_entity_poly.pdbx_seq_one_letter_code
_entity_poly.pdbx_strand_id
1 'polypeptide(L)'
;MLSRRRMLGLAVTQRSVTAVEVATAKGAAKVLRAAQFVFPEEAGFEEPDRLGRALREFLHEGGFSASRCVIGMEAARLTAREKRLPPGSGNAVAQILSVAVEREFASDRKELVFDYASGAGEDGTPSVLLMAAPRRHVDRLVAMAEGAGLTVSAVTSSTMALAESANGMLLAERLVLHVFQGGVELAARSRGGPLMVWRLSVSPPAEPDGGRPAAETWLDELAHELRRILYMQVGDSAA
;
A
#
# COMPACT_ATOMS: atom_id res chain seq x y z
N MET A 1 33.51 10.23 -0.68
CA MET A 1 32.72 9.41 0.27
C MET A 1 31.30 9.30 -0.25
N LEU A 2 30.89 8.16 -0.80
CA LEU A 2 29.50 7.97 -1.23
C LEU A 2 28.64 7.82 0.04
N SER A 3 27.92 8.87 0.42
CA SER A 3 26.96 8.82 1.52
C SER A 3 25.95 7.69 1.28
N ARG A 4 25.87 6.72 2.21
CA ARG A 4 24.81 5.70 2.20
C ARG A 4 23.49 6.44 2.38
N ARG A 5 22.65 6.42 1.35
CA ARG A 5 21.29 6.96 1.44
C ARG A 5 20.47 6.05 2.37
N ARG A 6 20.08 6.60 3.51
CA ARG A 6 19.15 5.96 4.45
C ARG A 6 17.72 6.38 4.10
N MET A 7 16.80 5.46 4.23
CA MET A 7 15.38 5.70 4.00
C MET A 7 14.57 4.95 5.06
N LEU A 8 13.50 5.58 5.52
CA LEU A 8 12.56 4.98 6.46
C LEU A 8 11.31 4.52 5.71
N GLY A 9 10.99 3.22 5.78
CA GLY A 9 9.68 2.72 5.40
C GLY A 9 8.75 2.76 6.61
N LEU A 10 7.56 3.34 6.46
CA LEU A 10 6.52 3.37 7.49
C LEU A 10 5.28 2.65 6.96
N ALA A 11 5.02 1.41 7.39
CA ALA A 11 3.77 0.73 7.09
C ALA A 11 2.74 1.09 8.17
N VAL A 12 1.78 1.93 7.82
CA VAL A 12 0.79 2.51 8.73
C VAL A 12 -0.50 1.70 8.67
N THR A 13 -0.97 1.32 9.85
CA THR A 13 -2.28 0.69 10.07
C THR A 13 -3.12 1.59 10.98
N GLN A 14 -4.37 1.20 11.25
CA GLN A 14 -5.24 1.96 12.16
C GLN A 14 -4.68 2.20 13.58
N ARG A 15 -3.83 1.29 14.09
CA ARG A 15 -3.38 1.32 15.50
C ARG A 15 -1.87 1.23 15.68
N SER A 16 -1.11 1.08 14.60
CA SER A 16 0.34 0.96 14.69
C SER A 16 1.04 1.36 13.40
N VAL A 17 2.33 1.64 13.52
CA VAL A 17 3.25 1.85 12.41
C VAL A 17 4.40 0.86 12.56
N THR A 18 4.63 0.04 11.53
CA THR A 18 5.88 -0.69 11.41
C THR A 18 6.90 0.20 10.73
N ALA A 19 7.96 0.56 11.45
CA ALA A 19 9.04 1.41 10.97
C ALA A 19 10.28 0.58 10.64
N VAL A 20 10.80 0.71 9.41
CA VAL A 20 12.00 -0.01 8.95
C VAL A 20 12.99 0.97 8.32
N GLU A 21 14.16 1.12 8.92
CA GLU A 21 15.26 1.91 8.35
C GLU A 21 16.13 1.03 7.47
N VAL A 22 16.31 1.43 6.21
CA VAL A 22 17.17 0.75 5.26
C VAL A 22 18.31 1.66 4.80
N ALA A 23 19.49 1.08 4.61
CA ALA A 23 20.56 1.73 3.88
C ALA A 23 20.74 1.06 2.52
N THR A 24 20.77 1.87 1.47
CA THR A 24 21.04 1.40 0.11
C THR A 24 22.50 1.68 -0.27
N ALA A 25 23.18 0.66 -0.79
CA ALA A 25 24.52 0.78 -1.34
C ALA A 25 24.72 -0.24 -2.48
N LYS A 26 25.22 0.22 -3.64
CA LYS A 26 25.58 -0.63 -4.78
C LYS A 26 24.47 -1.64 -5.17
N GLY A 27 23.21 -1.20 -5.19
CA GLY A 27 22.06 -2.03 -5.57
C GLY A 27 21.55 -3.00 -4.49
N ALA A 28 22.20 -3.07 -3.32
CA ALA A 28 21.73 -3.84 -2.18
C ALA A 28 21.09 -2.92 -1.12
N ALA A 29 19.99 -3.37 -0.54
CA ALA A 29 19.38 -2.75 0.63
C ALA A 29 19.72 -3.59 1.88
N LYS A 30 20.16 -2.93 2.95
CA LYS A 30 20.36 -3.56 4.27
C LYS A 30 19.40 -2.92 5.26
N VAL A 31 18.62 -3.75 5.95
CA VAL A 31 17.86 -3.30 7.13
C VAL A 31 18.84 -2.92 8.23
N LEU A 32 18.73 -1.69 8.71
CA LEU A 32 19.49 -1.19 9.84
C LEU A 32 18.70 -1.36 11.13
N ARG A 33 17.39 -1.07 11.09
CA ARG A 33 16.47 -1.11 12.22
C ARG A 33 15.07 -1.48 11.76
N ALA A 34 14.35 -2.18 12.62
CA ALA A 34 12.93 -2.43 12.46
C ALA A 34 12.29 -2.42 13.84
N ALA A 35 11.16 -1.73 13.98
CA ALA A 35 10.41 -1.69 15.22
C ALA A 35 8.93 -1.38 14.92
N GLN A 36 8.05 -1.75 15.84
CA GLN A 36 6.63 -1.43 15.76
C GLN A 36 6.30 -0.34 16.78
N PHE A 37 5.71 0.74 16.30
CA PHE A 37 5.17 1.83 17.10
C PHE A 37 3.66 1.61 17.23
N VAL A 38 3.18 1.32 18.44
CA VAL A 38 1.75 1.24 18.74
C VAL A 38 1.25 2.63 19.11
N PHE A 39 0.10 3.03 18.56
CA PHE A 39 -0.46 4.35 18.83
C PHE A 39 -0.84 4.48 20.31
N PRO A 40 -0.37 5.55 21.00
CA PRO A 40 -0.81 5.87 22.36
C PRO A 40 -2.34 6.02 22.41
N GLU A 41 -2.95 5.73 23.56
CA GLU A 41 -4.41 5.87 23.73
C GLU A 41 -4.87 7.32 23.53
N GLU A 42 -4.01 8.28 23.88
CA GLU A 42 -4.27 9.72 23.84
C GLU A 42 -3.88 10.39 22.52
N ALA A 43 -3.35 9.61 21.56
CA ALA A 43 -2.92 10.11 20.26
C ALA A 43 -3.40 9.16 19.16
N GLY A 44 -4.63 9.40 18.71
CA GLY A 44 -5.21 8.69 17.59
C GLY A 44 -4.74 9.24 16.23
N PHE A 45 -5.08 8.50 15.17
CA PHE A 45 -4.82 8.91 13.79
C PHE A 45 -5.54 10.23 13.39
N GLU A 46 -6.57 10.63 14.14
CA GLU A 46 -7.27 11.90 13.97
C GLU A 46 -6.47 13.11 14.49
N GLU A 47 -5.42 12.87 15.27
CA GLU A 47 -4.56 13.90 15.89
C GLU A 47 -3.11 13.79 15.38
N PRO A 48 -2.86 14.01 14.07
CA PRO A 48 -1.59 13.70 13.43
C PRO A 48 -0.39 14.42 14.06
N ASP A 49 -0.57 15.63 14.58
CA ASP A 49 0.52 16.38 15.23
C ASP A 49 0.97 15.75 16.55
N ARG A 50 0.03 15.26 17.38
CA ARG A 50 0.35 14.55 18.62
C ARG A 50 1.01 13.21 18.30
N LEU A 51 0.41 12.49 17.35
CA LEU A 51 0.93 11.20 16.91
C LEU A 51 2.34 11.32 16.30
N GLY A 52 2.60 12.39 15.54
CA GLY A 52 3.90 12.69 14.98
C GLY A 52 4.97 12.98 16.04
N ARG A 53 4.62 13.70 17.11
CA ARG A 53 5.54 13.90 18.25
C ARG A 53 5.87 12.59 18.97
N ALA A 54 4.86 11.76 19.25
CA ALA A 54 5.08 10.45 19.84
C ALA A 54 5.93 9.54 18.93
N LEU A 55 5.68 9.57 17.62
CA LEU A 55 6.49 8.85 16.64
C LEU A 55 7.94 9.36 16.62
N ARG A 56 8.17 10.67 16.77
CA ARG A 56 9.52 11.25 16.87
C ARG A 56 10.30 10.68 18.04
N GLU A 57 9.68 10.67 19.22
CA GLU A 57 10.26 10.16 20.46
C GLU A 57 10.61 8.69 20.30
N PHE A 58 9.67 7.88 19.79
CA PHE A 58 9.90 6.48 19.47
C PHE A 58 11.07 6.26 18.50
N LEU A 59 11.13 7.04 17.40
CA LEU A 59 12.21 6.92 16.42
C LEU A 59 13.56 7.31 17.02
N HIS A 60 13.60 8.35 17.86
CA HIS A 60 14.81 8.79 18.55
C HIS A 60 15.31 7.72 19.55
N GLU A 61 14.42 7.18 20.39
CA GLU A 61 14.72 6.11 21.35
C GLU A 61 15.16 4.82 20.65
N GLY A 62 14.53 4.48 19.51
CA GLY A 62 14.94 3.36 18.66
C GLY A 62 16.23 3.60 17.88
N GLY A 63 16.82 4.80 17.95
CA GLY A 63 18.05 5.18 17.27
C GLY A 63 17.94 5.28 15.74
N PHE A 64 16.72 5.47 15.22
CA PHE A 64 16.48 5.74 13.82
C PHE A 64 17.10 7.09 13.43
N SER A 65 17.66 7.17 12.23
CA SER A 65 18.48 8.31 11.79
C SER A 65 18.12 8.85 10.42
N ALA A 66 17.31 8.11 9.66
CA ALA A 66 16.79 8.55 8.37
C ALA A 66 15.85 9.74 8.55
N SER A 67 16.12 10.81 7.81
CA SER A 67 15.25 12.00 7.77
C SER A 67 14.22 11.95 6.66
N ARG A 68 14.26 10.93 5.80
CA ARG A 68 13.39 10.81 4.62
C ARG A 68 12.65 9.49 4.67
N CYS A 69 11.34 9.51 4.40
CA CYS A 69 10.50 8.33 4.50
C CYS A 69 9.64 8.07 3.26
N VAL A 70 9.16 6.83 3.16
CA VAL A 70 8.07 6.38 2.29
C VAL A 70 7.00 5.77 3.19
N ILE A 71 5.75 6.17 2.98
CA ILE A 71 4.62 5.74 3.79
C ILE A 71 3.82 4.71 3.00
N GLY A 72 3.60 3.52 3.58
CA GLY A 72 2.65 2.53 3.12
C GLY A 72 1.36 2.64 3.92
N MET A 73 0.21 2.77 3.24
CA MET A 73 -1.12 2.71 3.86
C MET A 73 -1.83 1.40 3.51
N GLU A 74 -2.86 1.08 4.29
CA GLU A 74 -3.78 -0.03 4.01
C GLU A 74 -4.51 0.20 2.67
N ALA A 75 -4.56 -0.82 1.81
CA ALA A 75 -5.37 -0.81 0.58
C ALA A 75 -6.86 -0.58 0.85
N ALA A 76 -7.33 -0.88 2.07
CA ALA A 76 -8.66 -0.49 2.55
C ALA A 76 -9.01 1.00 2.36
N ARG A 77 -7.98 1.86 2.31
CA ARG A 77 -8.10 3.33 2.19
C ARG A 77 -7.95 3.81 0.75
N LEU A 78 -7.79 2.87 -0.18
CA LEU A 78 -7.56 3.11 -1.60
C LEU A 78 -8.68 2.49 -2.42
N THR A 79 -8.96 3.09 -3.56
CA THR A 79 -9.72 2.43 -4.62
C THR A 79 -8.85 2.36 -5.86
N ALA A 80 -8.71 1.16 -6.42
CA ALA A 80 -7.89 0.89 -7.59
C ALA A 80 -8.76 0.40 -8.75
N ARG A 81 -8.50 0.90 -9.96
CA ARG A 81 -9.24 0.56 -11.18
C ARG A 81 -8.27 0.48 -12.35
N GLU A 82 -8.31 -0.61 -13.10
CA GLU A 82 -7.60 -0.67 -14.37
C GLU A 82 -8.30 0.24 -15.40
N LYS A 83 -7.49 0.95 -16.19
CA LYS A 83 -7.96 1.74 -17.32
C LYS A 83 -7.07 1.57 -18.54
N ARG A 84 -7.72 1.23 -19.66
CA ARG A 84 -7.10 1.27 -20.98
C ARG A 84 -6.93 2.71 -21.41
N LEU A 85 -5.72 3.05 -21.87
CA LEU A 85 -5.42 4.36 -22.40
C LEU A 85 -5.67 4.39 -23.92
N PRO A 86 -6.21 5.49 -24.46
CA PRO A 86 -6.29 5.68 -25.91
C PRO A 86 -4.90 5.56 -26.57
N PRO A 87 -4.80 5.04 -27.80
CA PRO A 87 -3.55 5.04 -28.55
C PRO A 87 -2.97 6.45 -28.66
N GLY A 88 -1.64 6.58 -28.48
CA GLY A 88 -0.96 7.88 -28.56
C GLY A 88 -1.13 8.79 -27.34
N SER A 89 -1.62 8.28 -26.21
CA SER A 89 -1.84 9.08 -24.98
C SER A 89 -0.58 9.76 -24.42
N GLY A 90 0.62 9.28 -24.74
CA GLY A 90 1.90 9.96 -24.53
C GLY A 90 1.98 10.80 -23.24
N ASN A 91 2.16 12.11 -23.40
CA ASN A 91 2.25 13.07 -22.28
C ASN A 91 0.89 13.51 -21.71
N ALA A 92 -0.23 13.12 -22.32
CA ALA A 92 -1.58 13.53 -21.93
C ALA A 92 -2.25 12.58 -20.92
N VAL A 93 -1.58 11.49 -20.52
CA VAL A 93 -2.12 10.47 -19.60
C VAL A 93 -2.69 11.08 -18.33
N ALA A 94 -1.95 11.98 -17.68
CA ALA A 94 -2.41 12.62 -16.44
C ALA A 94 -3.72 13.43 -16.62
N GLN A 95 -3.88 14.11 -17.76
CA GLN A 95 -5.10 14.86 -18.05
C GLN A 95 -6.28 13.93 -18.32
N ILE A 96 -6.06 12.86 -19.09
CA ILE A 96 -7.08 11.84 -19.38
C ILE A 96 -7.56 11.19 -18.08
N LEU A 97 -6.63 10.80 -17.21
CA LEU A 97 -6.95 10.17 -15.93
C LEU A 97 -7.65 11.12 -14.96
N SER A 98 -7.28 12.41 -14.94
CA SER A 98 -7.98 13.40 -14.11
C SER A 98 -9.47 13.48 -14.44
N VAL A 99 -9.86 13.37 -15.72
CA VAL A 99 -11.27 13.35 -16.14
C VAL A 99 -11.94 12.03 -15.76
N ALA A 100 -11.22 10.91 -15.86
CA ALA A 100 -11.73 9.60 -15.46
C ALA A 100 -12.04 9.53 -13.95
N VAL A 101 -11.15 10.08 -13.11
CA VAL A 101 -11.32 10.13 -11.65
C VAL A 101 -12.63 10.81 -11.25
N GLU A 102 -12.94 11.96 -11.83
CA GLU A 102 -14.19 12.70 -11.54
C GLU A 102 -15.44 11.87 -11.83
N ARG A 103 -15.41 11.07 -12.90
CA ARG A 103 -16.53 10.20 -13.30
C ARG A 103 -16.65 8.96 -12.41
N GLU A 104 -15.52 8.39 -12.00
CA GLU A 104 -15.46 7.05 -11.42
C GLU A 104 -15.63 7.02 -9.91
N PHE A 105 -15.16 8.07 -9.20
CA PHE A 105 -15.20 8.08 -7.74
C PHE A 105 -16.36 8.88 -7.13
N ALA A 106 -17.20 9.51 -7.97
CA ALA A 106 -18.42 10.23 -7.57
C ALA A 106 -18.25 11.15 -6.33
N SER A 107 -17.05 11.68 -6.15
CA SER A 107 -16.64 12.55 -5.04
C SER A 107 -16.07 13.84 -5.62
N ASP A 108 -16.09 14.94 -4.88
CA ASP A 108 -15.41 16.16 -5.34
C ASP A 108 -13.92 15.86 -5.51
N ARG A 109 -13.36 16.13 -6.69
CA ARG A 109 -11.95 15.90 -7.01
C ARG A 109 -11.03 16.51 -5.96
N LYS A 110 -11.42 17.62 -5.33
CA LYS A 110 -10.64 18.26 -4.26
C LYS A 110 -10.47 17.39 -3.02
N GLU A 111 -11.37 16.44 -2.81
CA GLU A 111 -11.35 15.52 -1.67
C GLU A 111 -10.54 14.26 -1.94
N LEU A 112 -10.00 14.09 -3.15
CA LEU A 112 -9.21 12.92 -3.54
C LEU A 112 -7.77 13.30 -3.92
N VAL A 113 -6.86 12.38 -3.64
CA VAL A 113 -5.54 12.30 -4.26
C VAL A 113 -5.56 11.07 -5.13
N PHE A 114 -5.04 11.17 -6.35
CA PHE A 114 -4.90 10.02 -7.23
C PHE A 114 -3.50 9.97 -7.84
N ASP A 115 -3.07 8.76 -8.14
CA ASP A 115 -1.86 8.46 -8.89
C ASP A 115 -2.11 7.21 -9.74
N TYR A 116 -1.18 6.86 -10.62
CA TYR A 116 -1.30 5.69 -11.47
C TYR A 116 0.00 4.93 -11.63
N ALA A 117 -0.10 3.60 -11.67
CA ALA A 117 0.98 2.73 -12.08
C ALA A 117 0.78 2.31 -13.53
N SER A 118 1.84 2.33 -14.34
CA SER A 118 1.77 1.84 -15.71
C SER A 118 1.63 0.32 -15.72
N GLY A 119 0.73 -0.16 -16.56
CA GLY A 119 0.48 -1.55 -16.86
C GLY A 119 0.57 -1.81 -18.37
N ALA A 120 0.43 -3.08 -18.75
CA ALA A 120 0.05 -3.45 -20.10
C ALA A 120 -1.19 -4.32 -19.97
N GLY A 121 -2.23 -3.99 -20.74
CA GLY A 121 -3.42 -4.82 -20.84
C GLY A 121 -3.09 -6.15 -21.53
N GLU A 122 -4.00 -7.12 -21.42
CA GLU A 122 -3.81 -8.47 -21.98
C GLU A 122 -3.52 -8.45 -23.49
N ASP A 123 -4.16 -7.54 -24.23
CA ASP A 123 -4.00 -7.38 -25.68
C ASP A 123 -2.76 -6.55 -26.07
N GLY A 124 -1.88 -6.22 -25.12
CA GLY A 124 -0.74 -5.33 -25.35
C GLY A 124 -1.12 -3.85 -25.50
N THR A 125 -2.38 -3.49 -25.30
CA THR A 125 -2.81 -2.09 -25.24
C THR A 125 -2.28 -1.44 -23.95
N PRO A 126 -1.79 -0.18 -24.00
CA PRO A 126 -1.35 0.51 -22.81
C PRO A 126 -2.49 0.60 -21.79
N SER A 127 -2.27 0.08 -20.58
CA SER A 127 -3.20 0.21 -19.47
C SER A 127 -2.51 0.83 -18.26
N VAL A 128 -3.30 1.31 -17.33
CA VAL A 128 -2.82 1.82 -16.05
C VAL A 128 -3.69 1.31 -14.93
N LEU A 129 -3.08 1.11 -13.77
CA LEU A 129 -3.81 0.97 -12.53
C LEU A 129 -3.97 2.36 -11.90
N LEU A 130 -5.15 2.95 -12.09
CA LEU A 130 -5.52 4.22 -11.46
C LEU A 130 -5.87 3.96 -9.99
N MET A 131 -5.24 4.68 -9.08
CA MET A 131 -5.46 4.57 -7.64
C MET A 131 -5.90 5.92 -7.08
N ALA A 132 -6.94 5.92 -6.25
CA ALA A 132 -7.42 7.10 -5.56
C ALA A 132 -7.54 6.85 -4.05
N ALA A 133 -7.27 7.89 -3.25
CA ALA A 133 -7.40 7.90 -1.80
C ALA A 133 -8.08 9.19 -1.34
N PRO A 134 -8.81 9.20 -0.21
CA PRO A 134 -9.27 10.43 0.41
C PRO A 134 -8.08 11.34 0.77
N ARG A 135 -8.08 12.57 0.27
CA ARG A 135 -7.04 13.58 0.52
C ARG A 135 -6.79 13.76 2.01
N ARG A 136 -7.86 13.90 2.81
CA ARG A 136 -7.76 14.02 4.28
C ARG A 136 -6.96 12.90 4.94
N HIS A 137 -6.99 11.69 4.37
CA HIS A 137 -6.27 10.54 4.91
C HIS A 137 -4.78 10.62 4.57
N VAL A 138 -4.45 10.97 3.31
CA VAL A 138 -3.07 11.21 2.87
C VAL A 138 -2.44 12.37 3.64
N ASP A 139 -3.16 13.49 3.79
CA ASP A 139 -2.67 14.68 4.48
C ASP A 139 -2.36 14.38 5.96
N ARG A 140 -3.16 13.54 6.62
CA ARG A 140 -2.90 13.08 8.01
C ARG A 140 -1.65 12.21 8.11
N LEU A 141 -1.43 11.30 7.16
CA LEU A 141 -0.21 10.49 7.12
C LEU A 141 1.03 11.37 6.96
N VAL A 142 0.94 12.36 6.07
CA VAL A 142 2.02 13.32 5.83
C VAL A 142 2.28 14.16 7.08
N ALA A 143 1.24 14.75 7.67
CA ALA A 143 1.35 15.54 8.89
C ALA A 143 1.95 14.75 10.07
N MET A 144 1.55 13.48 10.24
CA MET A 144 2.16 12.60 11.24
C MET A 144 3.66 12.42 11.01
N ALA A 145 4.09 12.12 9.77
CA ALA A 145 5.49 11.92 9.46
C ALA A 145 6.31 13.23 9.58
N GLU A 146 5.75 14.36 9.14
CA GLU A 146 6.36 15.68 9.26
C GLU A 146 6.48 16.12 10.73
N GLY A 147 5.46 15.85 11.54
CA GLY A 147 5.50 16.03 13.00
C GLY A 147 6.59 15.18 13.67
N ALA A 148 6.94 14.04 13.05
CA ALA A 148 8.07 13.21 13.47
C ALA A 148 9.44 13.74 13.00
N GLY A 149 9.48 14.85 12.27
CA GLY A 149 10.70 15.43 11.69
C GLY A 149 11.16 14.73 10.40
N LEU A 150 10.27 14.00 9.74
CA LEU A 150 10.57 13.29 8.49
C LEU A 150 10.12 14.09 7.27
N THR A 151 10.86 13.97 6.17
CA THR A 151 10.44 14.42 4.84
C THR A 151 9.82 13.25 4.07
N VAL A 152 8.54 13.35 3.74
CA VAL A 152 7.82 12.32 2.98
C VAL A 152 8.24 12.36 1.52
N SER A 153 8.69 11.21 0.99
CA SER A 153 9.08 11.07 -0.43
C SER A 153 7.94 10.55 -1.29
N ALA A 154 7.13 9.66 -0.73
CA ALA A 154 6.02 9.02 -1.41
C ALA A 154 5.06 8.44 -0.38
N VAL A 155 3.80 8.32 -0.79
CA VAL A 155 2.77 7.57 -0.09
C VAL A 155 2.23 6.53 -1.07
N THR A 156 2.17 5.26 -0.64
CA THR A 156 1.75 4.12 -1.47
C THR A 156 0.90 3.15 -0.66
N SER A 157 0.35 2.12 -1.28
CA SER A 157 -0.18 0.96 -0.56
C SER A 157 0.95 0.07 -0.07
N SER A 158 0.90 -0.36 1.19
CA SER A 158 1.83 -1.37 1.73
C SER A 158 1.78 -2.66 0.92
N THR A 159 0.59 -3.11 0.55
CA THR A 159 0.36 -4.33 -0.24
C THR A 159 0.90 -4.18 -1.66
N MET A 160 0.75 -3.01 -2.29
CA MET A 160 1.37 -2.74 -3.60
C MET A 160 2.90 -2.70 -3.51
N ALA A 161 3.46 -2.06 -2.47
CA ALA A 161 4.89 -2.03 -2.26
C ALA A 161 5.48 -3.44 -2.07
N LEU A 162 4.75 -4.33 -1.39
CA LEU A 162 5.12 -5.75 -1.28
C LEU A 162 5.10 -6.44 -2.65
N ALA A 163 4.06 -6.24 -3.45
CA ALA A 163 3.96 -6.77 -4.81
C ALA A 163 5.10 -6.30 -5.73
N GLU A 164 5.53 -5.03 -5.59
CA GLU A 164 6.68 -4.49 -6.30
C GLU A 164 8.02 -5.02 -5.77
N SER A 165 8.15 -5.22 -4.46
CA SER A 165 9.40 -5.70 -3.85
C SER A 165 9.72 -7.17 -4.20
N ALA A 166 8.70 -7.96 -4.51
CA ALA A 166 8.84 -9.37 -4.89
C ALA A 166 9.46 -9.56 -6.29
N ASN A 167 9.78 -8.48 -7.04
CA ASN A 167 10.23 -8.51 -8.43
C ASN A 167 11.44 -9.43 -8.72
N GLY A 168 12.24 -9.80 -7.71
CA GLY A 168 13.37 -10.73 -7.85
C GLY A 168 13.03 -12.19 -8.20
N MET A 169 11.77 -12.63 -8.13
CA MET A 169 11.36 -13.97 -8.59
C MET A 169 10.93 -13.95 -10.08
N LEU A 170 11.17 -15.01 -10.84
CA LEU A 170 11.00 -15.06 -12.30
C LEU A 170 9.55 -15.31 -12.77
N LEU A 171 8.55 -15.04 -11.94
CA LEU A 171 7.16 -15.37 -12.27
C LEU A 171 6.47 -14.24 -13.05
N ALA A 172 5.89 -14.60 -14.20
CA ALA A 172 5.17 -13.69 -15.08
C ALA A 172 3.88 -13.14 -14.44
N GLU A 173 3.25 -13.90 -13.56
CA GLU A 173 2.05 -13.52 -12.82
C GLU A 173 2.21 -13.84 -11.35
N ARG A 174 1.73 -12.95 -10.49
CA ARG A 174 1.92 -13.07 -9.04
C ARG A 174 0.73 -12.53 -8.27
N LEU A 175 0.42 -13.24 -7.20
CA LEU A 175 -0.51 -12.83 -6.19
C LEU A 175 0.25 -12.68 -4.88
N VAL A 176 0.12 -11.52 -4.26
CA VAL A 176 0.66 -11.24 -2.93
C VAL A 176 -0.50 -11.10 -1.97
N LEU A 177 -0.58 -12.04 -1.03
CA LEU A 177 -1.52 -11.98 0.08
C LEU A 177 -0.80 -11.36 1.30
N HIS A 178 -1.26 -10.20 1.72
CA HIS A 178 -0.76 -9.48 2.89
C HIS A 178 -1.76 -9.61 4.04
N VAL A 179 -1.37 -10.35 5.08
CA VAL A 179 -2.18 -10.57 6.29
C VAL A 179 -1.58 -9.73 7.42
N PHE A 180 -2.40 -8.85 8.01
CA PHE A 180 -2.02 -8.00 9.14
C PHE A 180 -3.21 -7.83 10.09
N GLN A 181 -2.99 -7.30 11.30
CA GLN A 181 -4.08 -7.20 12.30
C GLN A 181 -5.34 -6.45 11.80
N GLY A 182 -5.18 -5.50 10.89
CA GLY A 182 -6.28 -4.72 10.33
C GLY A 182 -7.08 -5.43 9.22
N GLY A 183 -6.64 -6.59 8.75
CA GLY A 183 -7.34 -7.37 7.73
C GLY A 183 -6.41 -8.16 6.79
N VAL A 184 -7.00 -8.65 5.71
CA VAL A 184 -6.27 -9.33 4.63
C VAL A 184 -6.39 -8.51 3.35
N GLU A 185 -5.27 -8.28 2.69
CA GLU A 185 -5.19 -7.58 1.41
C GLU A 185 -4.52 -8.45 0.36
N LEU A 186 -4.97 -8.34 -0.89
CA LEU A 186 -4.46 -9.06 -2.04
C LEU A 186 -3.98 -8.04 -3.07
N ALA A 187 -2.77 -8.22 -3.60
CA ALA A 187 -2.34 -7.56 -4.82
C ALA A 187 -2.06 -8.60 -5.91
N ALA A 188 -2.49 -8.30 -7.12
CA ALA A 188 -2.20 -9.08 -8.30
C ALA A 188 -1.31 -8.28 -9.25
N ARG A 189 -0.34 -8.97 -9.85
CA ARG A 189 0.57 -8.41 -10.83
C ARG A 189 0.74 -9.36 -12.00
N SER A 190 0.75 -8.83 -13.22
CA SER A 190 1.17 -9.53 -14.42
C SER A 190 2.49 -8.98 -14.96
N ARG A 191 2.97 -9.58 -16.05
CA ARG A 191 4.19 -9.17 -16.77
C ARG A 191 4.13 -7.71 -17.21
N GLY A 192 2.93 -7.17 -17.42
CA GLY A 192 2.68 -5.79 -17.84
C GLY A 192 2.71 -4.75 -16.72
N GLY A 193 2.49 -5.14 -15.47
CA GLY A 193 2.39 -4.22 -14.34
C GLY A 193 1.40 -4.71 -13.27
N PRO A 194 1.17 -3.91 -12.21
CA PRO A 194 0.19 -4.24 -11.19
C PRO A 194 -1.22 -4.20 -11.80
N LEU A 195 -1.97 -5.27 -11.59
CA LEU A 195 -3.33 -5.43 -12.11
C LEU A 195 -4.37 -5.02 -11.09
N MET A 196 -4.13 -5.32 -9.81
CA MET A 196 -5.14 -5.16 -8.79
C MET A 196 -4.52 -4.98 -7.39
N VAL A 197 -5.24 -4.23 -6.55
CA VAL A 197 -5.09 -4.28 -5.11
C VAL A 197 -6.47 -4.25 -4.46
N TRP A 198 -6.73 -5.14 -3.52
CA TRP A 198 -8.04 -5.34 -2.93
C TRP A 198 -7.92 -5.74 -1.45
N ARG A 199 -8.76 -5.14 -0.58
CA ARG A 199 -9.04 -5.65 0.76
C ARG A 199 -10.09 -6.76 0.72
N LEU A 200 -9.77 -7.92 1.29
CA LEU A 200 -10.71 -9.01 1.50
C LEU A 200 -11.61 -8.72 2.71
N SER A 201 -12.87 -9.13 2.63
CA SER A 201 -13.83 -9.04 3.73
C SER A 201 -13.65 -10.16 4.76
N VAL A 202 -12.39 -10.47 5.09
CA VAL A 202 -12.02 -11.49 6.08
C VAL A 202 -11.07 -10.84 7.08
N SER A 203 -11.40 -10.97 8.36
CA SER A 203 -10.55 -10.48 9.45
C SER A 203 -9.75 -11.64 10.02
N PRO A 204 -8.43 -11.50 10.21
CA PRO A 204 -7.67 -12.52 10.93
C PRO A 204 -8.22 -12.65 12.36
N PRO A 205 -8.21 -13.86 12.93
CA PRO A 205 -8.65 -14.06 14.30
C PRO A 205 -7.82 -13.18 15.24
N ALA A 206 -8.45 -12.58 16.25
CA ALA A 206 -7.73 -12.04 17.40
C ALA A 206 -6.92 -13.17 18.05
N GLU A 207 -5.86 -12.83 18.79
CA GLU A 207 -4.92 -13.80 19.40
C GLU A 207 -5.61 -15.08 19.91
N PRO A 208 -4.97 -16.25 19.75
CA PRO A 208 -5.64 -17.53 19.90
C PRO A 208 -6.00 -17.77 21.35
N ASP A 209 -7.25 -17.46 21.72
CA ASP A 209 -7.86 -17.99 22.93
C ASP A 209 -8.22 -19.47 22.67
N GLY A 210 -7.19 -20.32 22.70
CA GLY A 210 -7.29 -21.78 22.87
C GLY A 210 -7.95 -22.65 21.79
N GLY A 211 -8.50 -22.10 20.69
CA GLY A 211 -9.29 -22.89 19.74
C GLY A 211 -8.67 -23.08 18.35
N ARG A 212 -8.06 -24.23 18.06
CA ARG A 212 -7.81 -24.71 16.67
C ARG A 212 -9.00 -24.52 15.68
N PRO A 213 -10.28 -24.67 16.10
CA PRO A 213 -11.42 -24.51 15.20
C PRO A 213 -11.58 -23.09 14.61
N ALA A 214 -11.14 -22.05 15.33
CA ALA A 214 -11.25 -20.67 14.85
C ALA A 214 -10.26 -20.38 13.70
N ALA A 215 -9.07 -20.95 13.77
CA ALA A 215 -8.07 -20.85 12.70
C ALA A 215 -8.51 -21.64 11.46
N GLU A 216 -9.07 -22.84 11.62
CA GLU A 216 -9.58 -23.65 10.50
C GLU A 216 -10.75 -22.97 9.80
N THR A 217 -11.73 -22.45 10.55
CA THR A 217 -12.87 -21.71 10.00
C THR A 217 -12.41 -20.46 9.22
N TRP A 218 -11.46 -19.70 9.77
CA TRP A 218 -10.90 -18.53 9.10
C TRP A 218 -10.18 -18.88 7.80
N LEU A 219 -9.41 -19.98 7.79
CA LEU A 219 -8.73 -20.45 6.58
C LEU A 219 -9.73 -20.88 5.50
N ASP A 220 -10.85 -21.50 5.89
CA ASP A 220 -11.92 -21.89 4.96
C ASP A 220 -12.61 -20.67 4.34
N GLU A 221 -12.91 -19.65 5.14
CA GLU A 221 -13.46 -18.36 4.67
C GLU A 221 -12.50 -17.65 3.71
N LEU A 222 -11.22 -17.55 4.09
CA LEU A 222 -10.18 -16.97 3.24
C LEU A 222 -10.02 -17.74 1.93
N ALA A 223 -9.97 -19.07 1.98
CA ALA A 223 -9.86 -19.92 0.80
C ALA A 223 -11.10 -19.81 -0.10
N HIS A 224 -12.29 -19.64 0.48
CA HIS A 224 -13.52 -19.38 -0.28
C HIS A 224 -13.45 -18.04 -1.02
N GLU A 225 -13.05 -16.98 -0.33
CA GLU A 225 -12.88 -15.64 -0.91
C GLU A 225 -11.82 -15.63 -2.03
N LEU A 226 -10.67 -16.26 -1.79
CA LEU A 226 -9.62 -16.37 -2.81
C LEU A 226 -10.10 -17.14 -4.04
N ARG A 227 -10.82 -18.27 -3.87
CA ARG A 227 -11.40 -19.00 -4.99
C ARG A 227 -12.36 -18.12 -5.79
N ARG A 228 -13.25 -17.38 -5.12
CA ARG A 228 -14.19 -16.47 -5.79
C ARG A 228 -13.46 -15.43 -6.64
N ILE A 229 -12.41 -14.82 -6.11
CA ILE A 229 -11.59 -13.83 -6.83
C ILE A 229 -10.91 -14.47 -8.03
N LEU A 230 -10.26 -15.62 -7.85
CA LEU A 230 -9.58 -16.33 -8.94
C LEU A 230 -10.55 -16.72 -10.06
N TYR A 231 -11.76 -17.19 -9.73
CA TYR A 231 -12.77 -17.52 -10.73
C TYR A 231 -13.27 -16.31 -11.52
N MET A 232 -13.43 -15.15 -10.87
CA MET A 232 -13.82 -13.92 -11.57
C MET A 232 -12.73 -13.42 -12.53
N GLN A 233 -11.46 -13.69 -12.25
CA GLN A 233 -10.36 -13.31 -13.15
C GLN A 233 -10.23 -14.26 -14.35
N VAL A 234 -10.53 -15.55 -14.21
CA VAL A 234 -10.50 -16.53 -15.31
C VAL A 234 -11.70 -16.36 -16.28
N GLY A 235 -12.81 -15.80 -15.80
CA GLY A 235 -14.01 -15.58 -16.62
C GLY A 235 -13.89 -14.44 -17.64
N ASP A 236 -13.04 -13.44 -17.41
CA ASP A 236 -12.87 -12.28 -18.30
C ASP A 236 -11.88 -12.52 -19.45
N SER A 237 -10.97 -13.50 -19.35
CA SER A 237 -10.08 -13.87 -20.48
C SER A 237 -10.73 -14.82 -21.50
N ALA A 238 -12.03 -15.14 -21.36
CA ALA A 238 -12.74 -16.09 -22.23
C ALA A 238 -13.87 -15.47 -23.07
N ALA A 239 -13.93 -14.14 -23.20
CA ALA A 239 -14.95 -13.43 -23.98
C ALA A 239 -14.36 -12.64 -25.16
#